data_AF-B5DUW4-F1
#
_entry.id   AF-B5DUW4-F1
#
_cell.length_a   1.000
_cell.length_b   1.000
_cell.length_c   1.000
_cell.angle_alpha   90.00
_cell.angle_beta   90.00
_cell.angle_gamma   90.00
#
_symmetry.space_group_name_H-M   'P 1'
#
loop_
_entity.id
_entity.type
_entity.pdbx_description
1 polymer ?
#
loop_
_entity_poly.entity_id
_entity_poly.type
_entity_poly.pdbx_seq_one_letter_code
_entity_poly.pdbx_strand_id
1 'polypeptide(L)'
;MLGRKVGLYWRLCWSIFTPLIMTVILIYFYATYEPLTYNDKIYPGWAYSIGWTITAFGILQLPVWMIVAIVRDPGRTLGEKITGAFTPTKNWGPLDPLLREQYHKEIDNELTPKRGQGVWPAIKQNIFG
;
A
#
# COMPACT_ATOMS: atom_id res chain seq x y z
N MET A 1 -19.59 -0.82 -2.99
CA MET A 1 -20.18 0.01 -1.90
C MET A 1 -21.20 1.01 -2.41
N LEU A 2 -20.96 1.79 -3.49
CA LEU A 2 -21.91 2.80 -4.00
C LEU A 2 -22.59 2.46 -5.33
N GLY A 3 -22.50 1.21 -5.81
CA GLY A 3 -23.11 0.77 -7.08
C GLY A 3 -22.55 1.41 -8.36
N ARG A 4 -21.53 2.28 -8.25
CA ARG A 4 -20.88 2.97 -9.39
C ARG A 4 -19.37 2.77 -9.37
N LYS A 5 -18.76 2.73 -10.56
CA LYS A 5 -17.30 2.72 -10.70
C LYS A 5 -16.74 4.10 -10.33
N VAL A 6 -15.54 4.11 -9.74
CA VAL A 6 -14.82 5.36 -9.44
C VAL A 6 -14.44 6.06 -10.73
N GLY A 7 -14.67 7.38 -10.80
CA GLY A 7 -14.36 8.17 -11.99
C GLY A 7 -12.86 8.27 -12.27
N LEU A 8 -12.50 8.64 -13.51
CA LEU A 8 -11.11 8.76 -13.96
C LEU A 8 -10.27 9.72 -13.10
N TYR A 9 -10.86 10.84 -12.69
CA TYR A 9 -10.21 11.81 -11.79
C TYR A 9 -9.68 11.15 -10.51
N TRP A 10 -10.52 10.37 -9.83
CA TRP A 10 -10.15 9.71 -8.58
C TRP A 10 -9.10 8.61 -8.79
N ARG A 11 -9.20 7.85 -9.88
CA ARG A 11 -8.21 6.81 -10.23
C ARG A 11 -6.83 7.39 -10.50
N LEU A 12 -6.74 8.50 -11.25
CA LEU A 12 -5.48 9.19 -11.50
C LEU A 12 -4.89 9.79 -10.23
N CYS A 13 -5.74 10.37 -9.38
CA CYS A 13 -5.32 10.96 -8.10
C CYS A 13 -4.62 9.93 -7.20
N TRP A 14 -5.22 8.75 -7.01
CA TRP A 14 -4.66 7.72 -6.13
C TRP A 14 -3.50 6.93 -6.76
N SER A 15 -3.51 6.73 -8.08
CA SER A 15 -2.48 5.94 -8.77
C SER A 15 -1.21 6.74 -9.07
N ILE A 16 -1.32 8.05 -9.35
CA ILE A 16 -0.19 8.85 -9.87
C ILE A 16 0.08 10.07 -8.99
N PHE A 17 -0.90 10.95 -8.80
CA PHE A 17 -0.64 12.25 -8.17
C PHE A 17 -0.26 12.12 -6.69
N THR A 18 -1.00 11.33 -5.92
CA THR A 18 -0.73 11.11 -4.50
C THR A 18 0.66 10.53 -4.26
N PRO A 19 1.05 9.39 -4.88
CA PRO A 19 2.38 8.84 -4.65
C PRO A 19 3.50 9.77 -5.16
N LEU A 20 3.29 10.48 -6.28
CA LEU A 20 4.27 11.44 -6.80
C LEU A 20 4.51 12.59 -5.81
N ILE A 21 3.45 13.26 -5.38
CA ILE A 21 3.54 14.41 -4.47
C ILE A 21 4.16 13.98 -3.13
N MET A 22 3.73 12.83 -2.58
CA MET A 22 4.30 12.29 -1.34
C MET A 22 5.80 12.02 -1.47
N THR A 23 6.24 11.47 -2.60
CA THR A 23 7.66 11.21 -2.87
C THR A 23 8.45 12.52 -2.98
N VAL A 24 7.92 13.53 -3.67
CA VAL A 24 8.57 14.84 -3.82
C VAL A 24 8.73 15.52 -2.46
N ILE A 25 7.68 15.54 -1.63
CA ILE A 25 7.74 16.15 -0.29
C ILE A 25 8.75 15.40 0.58
N LEU A 26 8.81 14.07 0.51
CA LEU A 26 9.77 13.27 1.26
C LEU A 26 11.21 13.58 0.85
N ILE A 27 11.49 13.65 -0.44
CA ILE A 27 12.83 14.00 -0.95
C ILE A 27 13.21 15.41 -0.51
N TYR A 28 12.30 16.38 -0.63
CA TYR A 28 12.53 17.74 -0.19
C TYR A 28 12.83 17.79 1.31
N PHE A 29 12.04 17.10 2.13
CA PHE A 29 12.24 17.01 3.58
C PHE A 29 13.66 16.51 3.92
N TYR A 30 14.15 15.47 3.26
CA TYR A 30 15.51 14.97 3.49
C TYR A 30 16.59 15.92 2.95
N ALA A 31 16.35 16.57 1.81
CA ALA A 31 17.30 17.49 1.20
C ALA A 31 17.51 18.77 2.03
N THR A 32 16.45 19.28 2.67
CA THR A 32 16.48 20.47 3.53
C THR A 32 16.47 20.11 5.02
N TYR A 33 16.87 18.89 5.36
CA TYR A 33 16.88 18.44 6.75
C TYR A 33 18.00 19.13 7.53
N GLU A 34 17.63 19.95 8.51
CA GLU A 34 18.57 20.59 9.43
C GLU A 34 18.36 20.08 10.87
N PRO A 35 19.44 19.99 11.69
CA PRO A 35 19.31 19.65 13.10
C PRO A 35 18.38 20.62 13.84
N LEU A 36 17.54 20.08 14.72
CA LEU A 36 16.56 20.89 15.45
C LEU A 36 17.29 21.88 16.40
N THR A 37 17.02 23.17 16.21
CA THR A 37 17.51 24.26 17.09
C THR A 37 16.35 24.91 17.82
N TYR A 38 16.55 25.31 19.08
CA TYR A 38 15.58 26.05 19.88
C TYR A 38 16.27 27.18 20.63
N ASN A 39 15.77 28.42 20.48
CA ASN A 39 16.40 29.64 21.01
C ASN A 39 17.90 29.74 20.65
N ASP A 40 18.23 29.54 19.37
CA ASP A 40 19.60 29.55 18.82
C ASP A 40 20.55 28.52 19.47
N LYS A 41 20.01 27.53 20.19
CA LYS A 41 20.76 26.43 20.78
C LYS A 41 20.40 25.11 20.10
N ILE A 42 21.41 24.32 19.80
CA ILE A 42 21.26 22.99 19.23
C ILE A 42 20.60 22.07 20.28
N TYR A 43 19.61 21.28 19.87
CA TYR A 43 19.02 20.28 20.75
C TYR A 43 20.08 19.31 21.27
N PRO A 44 20.03 18.91 22.55
CA PRO A 44 21.01 17.98 23.08
C PRO A 44 20.89 16.62 22.37
N GLY A 45 22.03 16.00 22.08
CA GLY A 45 22.09 14.78 21.26
C GLY A 45 21.26 13.60 21.78
N TRP A 46 21.06 13.51 23.10
CA TRP A 46 20.19 12.49 23.70
C TRP A 46 18.73 12.67 23.31
N ALA A 47 18.21 13.90 23.30
CA ALA A 47 16.83 14.20 22.93
C ALA A 47 16.60 13.99 21.43
N TYR A 48 17.59 14.37 20.62
CA TYR A 48 17.61 14.13 19.20
C TYR A 48 17.60 12.62 18.86
N SER A 49 18.39 11.82 19.60
CA SER A 49 18.40 10.36 19.46
C SER A 49 17.05 9.74 19.80
N ILE A 50 16.37 10.22 20.86
CA ILE A 50 15.01 9.74 21.21
C ILE A 50 14.05 9.98 20.05
N GLY A 51 14.06 11.18 19.45
CA GLY A 51 13.22 11.49 18.28
C GLY A 51 13.40 10.49 17.14
N TRP A 52 14.66 10.23 16.76
CA TRP A 52 14.97 9.26 15.71
C TRP A 52 14.62 7.82 16.07
N THR A 53 14.74 7.41 17.34
CA THR A 53 14.33 6.07 17.76
C THR A 53 12.81 5.87 17.63
N ILE A 54 12.01 6.88 17.95
CA ILE A 54 10.55 6.84 17.78
C ILE A 54 10.19 6.75 16.30
N THR A 55 10.84 7.55 15.44
CA THR A 55 10.67 7.48 13.99
C THR A 55 11.05 6.10 13.45
N ALA A 56 12.21 5.58 13.84
CA ALA A 56 12.68 4.26 13.43
C ALA A 56 11.72 3.15 13.87
N PHE A 57 11.17 3.22 15.09
CA PHE A 57 10.20 2.25 15.58
C PHE A 57 8.90 2.25 14.75
N GLY A 58 8.39 3.44 14.40
CA GLY A 58 7.21 3.58 13.54
C GLY A 58 7.44 2.98 12.14
N ILE A 59 8.58 3.29 11.54
CA ILE A 59 8.94 2.77 10.20
C ILE A 59 9.19 1.27 10.24
N LEU A 60 9.91 0.77 11.25
CA LEU A 60 10.26 -0.64 11.42
C LEU A 60 9.02 -1.54 11.56
N GLN A 61 7.90 -0.98 12.02
CA GLN A 61 6.69 -1.76 12.16
C GLN A 61 6.13 -2.26 10.82
N LEU A 62 6.30 -1.51 9.74
CA LEU A 62 5.88 -1.93 8.40
C LEU A 62 6.58 -3.22 7.91
N PRO A 63 7.93 -3.32 7.86
CA PRO A 63 8.60 -4.54 7.45
C PRO A 63 8.40 -5.68 8.46
N VAL A 64 8.29 -5.41 9.76
CA VAL A 64 8.01 -6.47 10.76
C VAL A 64 6.68 -7.16 10.45
N TRP A 65 5.60 -6.40 10.26
CA TRP A 65 4.30 -7.00 9.92
C TRP A 65 4.29 -7.64 8.54
N MET A 66 5.03 -7.09 7.57
CA MET A 66 5.22 -7.71 6.26
C MET A 66 5.87 -9.10 6.38
N ILE A 67 6.94 -9.23 7.15
CA ILE A 67 7.61 -10.51 7.39
C ILE A 67 6.67 -11.48 8.11
N VAL A 68 5.95 -11.02 9.13
CA VAL A 68 4.96 -11.85 9.85
C VAL A 68 3.88 -12.37 8.91
N ALA A 69 3.36 -11.52 8.00
CA ALA A 69 2.38 -11.93 7.01
C ALA A 69 2.92 -13.00 6.06
N ILE A 70 4.14 -12.82 5.55
CA ILE A 70 4.79 -13.78 4.64
C ILE A 70 5.07 -15.11 5.34
N VAL A 71 5.58 -15.09 6.58
CA VAL A 71 5.93 -16.33 7.32
C VAL A 71 4.67 -17.13 7.66
N ARG A 72 3.58 -16.45 8.04
CA ARG A 72 2.30 -17.08 8.41
C ARG A 72 1.50 -17.59 7.21
N ASP A 73 1.82 -17.17 5.99
CA ASP A 73 1.16 -17.66 4.79
C ASP A 73 1.42 -19.16 4.57
N PRO A 74 0.39 -19.96 4.20
CA PRO A 74 0.51 -21.41 4.04
C PRO A 74 1.27 -21.88 2.78
N GLY A 75 1.79 -20.96 1.95
CA GLY A 75 2.59 -21.31 0.77
C GLY A 75 3.79 -22.22 1.07
N ARG A 76 4.17 -23.10 0.12
CA ARG A 76 5.29 -24.04 0.31
C ARG A 76 6.63 -23.40 -0.03
N THR A 77 6.64 -22.51 -1.02
CA THR A 77 7.84 -21.77 -1.43
C THR A 77 7.81 -20.32 -0.96
N LEU A 78 8.98 -19.68 -0.83
CA LEU A 78 9.06 -18.26 -0.48
C LEU A 78 8.33 -17.37 -1.50
N GLY A 79 8.40 -17.70 -2.80
CA GLY A 79 7.70 -16.96 -3.86
C GLY A 79 6.18 -17.06 -3.74
N GLU A 80 5.65 -18.24 -3.42
CA GLU A 80 4.22 -18.41 -3.17
C GLU A 80 3.77 -17.65 -1.93
N LYS A 81 4.54 -17.68 -0.84
CA LYS A 81 4.25 -16.94 0.39
C LYS A 81 4.22 -15.43 0.18
N ILE A 82 5.17 -14.90 -0.60
CA ILE A 82 5.20 -13.47 -0.95
C ILE A 82 3.96 -13.13 -1.79
N THR A 83 3.68 -13.91 -2.83
CA THR A 83 2.52 -13.68 -3.70
C THR A 83 1.21 -13.79 -2.93
N GLY A 84 1.12 -14.76 -2.02
CA GLY A 84 -0.01 -14.96 -1.10
C GLY A 84 -0.22 -13.75 -0.18
N ALA A 85 0.86 -13.20 0.38
CA ALA A 85 0.80 -12.01 1.23
C ALA A 85 0.28 -10.75 0.51
N PHE A 86 0.48 -10.64 -0.81
CA PHE A 86 -0.08 -9.56 -1.63
C PHE A 86 -1.48 -9.85 -2.20
N THR A 87 -2.03 -11.02 -1.93
CA THR A 87 -3.37 -11.42 -2.38
C THR A 87 -4.40 -11.17 -1.28
N PRO A 88 -5.62 -10.68 -1.61
CA PRO A 88 -6.67 -10.51 -0.61
C PRO A 88 -7.05 -11.83 0.06
N THR A 89 -7.46 -11.77 1.32
CA THR A 89 -7.89 -12.95 2.08
C THR A 89 -9.19 -13.53 1.52
N LYS A 90 -9.45 -14.83 1.74
CA LYS A 90 -10.66 -15.50 1.25
C LYS A 90 -11.97 -14.90 1.77
N ASN A 91 -11.94 -14.34 2.98
CA ASN A 91 -13.11 -13.72 3.60
C ASN A 91 -13.21 -12.22 3.29
N TRP A 92 -12.38 -11.69 2.38
CA TRP A 92 -12.38 -10.29 2.01
C TRP A 92 -13.62 -9.97 1.16
N GLY A 93 -14.39 -8.97 1.59
CA GLY A 93 -15.62 -8.55 0.93
C GLY A 93 -16.75 -8.22 1.91
N PRO A 94 -18.01 -8.22 1.44
CA PRO A 94 -19.19 -8.02 2.29
C PRO A 94 -19.27 -9.02 3.45
N LEU A 95 -19.92 -8.64 4.56
CA LEU A 95 -20.06 -9.50 5.75
C LEU A 95 -21.02 -10.68 5.51
N ASP A 96 -22.14 -10.43 4.82
CA ASP A 96 -23.15 -11.43 4.48
C ASP A 96 -22.57 -12.50 3.54
N PRO A 97 -22.63 -13.79 3.90
CA PRO A 97 -22.14 -14.89 3.07
C PRO A 97 -22.71 -14.90 1.64
N LEU A 98 -24.02 -14.64 1.47
CA LEU A 98 -24.66 -14.71 0.15
C LEU A 98 -24.18 -13.56 -0.75
N LEU A 99 -24.11 -12.35 -0.17
CA LEU A 99 -23.63 -11.17 -0.88
C LEU A 99 -22.14 -11.27 -1.23
N ARG A 100 -21.34 -11.94 -0.38
CA ARG A 100 -19.92 -12.21 -0.64
C ARG A 100 -19.75 -13.16 -1.82
N GLU A 101 -20.53 -14.24 -1.90
CA GLU A 101 -20.50 -15.14 -3.05
C GLU A 101 -20.87 -14.44 -4.35
N GLN A 102 -21.90 -13.58 -4.32
CA GLN A 102 -22.28 -12.77 -5.48
C GLN A 102 -21.14 -11.82 -5.88
N TYR A 103 -20.53 -11.13 -4.92
CA TYR A 103 -19.39 -10.24 -5.15
C TYR A 103 -18.20 -10.95 -5.80
N HIS A 104 -17.85 -12.16 -5.33
CA HIS A 104 -16.76 -12.93 -5.94
C HIS A 104 -17.09 -13.38 -7.36
N LYS A 105 -18.33 -13.83 -7.63
CA LYS A 105 -18.78 -14.17 -8.99
C LYS A 105 -18.69 -12.97 -9.93
N GLU A 106 -19.07 -11.78 -9.46
CA GLU A 106 -18.95 -10.54 -10.24
C GLU A 106 -17.48 -10.20 -10.54
N ILE A 107 -16.60 -10.26 -9.54
CA ILE A 107 -15.15 -10.04 -9.74
C ILE A 107 -14.59 -11.03 -10.76
N ASP A 108 -14.89 -12.33 -10.63
CA ASP A 108 -14.38 -13.36 -11.53
C ASP A 108 -14.87 -13.17 -12.98
N ASN A 109 -16.10 -12.71 -13.16
CA ASN A 109 -16.65 -12.34 -14.46
C ASN A 109 -15.97 -11.09 -15.05
N GLU A 110 -15.57 -10.11 -14.22
CA GLU A 110 -14.79 -8.96 -14.68
C GLU A 110 -13.32 -9.30 -14.99
N LEU A 111 -12.75 -10.30 -14.29
CA LEU A 111 -11.36 -10.74 -14.43
C LEU A 111 -11.14 -11.73 -15.58
N THR A 112 -12.10 -12.60 -15.89
CA THR A 112 -12.01 -13.60 -16.98
C THR A 112 -11.54 -13.02 -18.32
N PRO A 113 -12.10 -11.92 -18.87
CA PRO A 113 -11.64 -11.36 -20.14
C PRO A 113 -10.22 -10.77 -20.09
N LYS A 114 -9.68 -10.53 -18.89
CA LYS A 114 -8.33 -9.98 -18.68
C LYS A 114 -7.28 -11.06 -18.42
N ARG A 115 -7.70 -12.31 -18.22
CA ARG A 115 -6.83 -13.46 -17.90
C ARG A 115 -5.98 -13.84 -19.12
N GLY A 116 -4.80 -13.24 -19.22
CA GLY A 116 -3.88 -13.41 -20.36
C GLY A 116 -3.32 -12.10 -20.90
N GLN A 117 -3.85 -10.95 -20.45
CA GLN A 117 -3.21 -9.67 -20.72
C GLN A 117 -1.97 -9.52 -19.82
N GLY A 118 -0.86 -9.06 -20.39
CA GLY A 118 0.34 -8.73 -19.61
C GLY A 118 0.08 -7.64 -18.56
N VAL A 119 1.05 -7.43 -17.67
CA VAL A 119 0.93 -6.51 -16.53
C VAL A 119 0.64 -5.06 -16.99
N TRP A 120 1.26 -4.61 -18.07
CA TRP A 120 1.13 -3.24 -18.59
C TRP A 120 -0.24 -2.91 -19.17
N PRO A 121 -0.84 -3.72 -20.07
CA PRO A 121 -2.23 -3.55 -20.50
C PRO A 121 -3.23 -3.52 -19.34
N ALA A 122 -3.04 -4.41 -18.34
CA ALA A 122 -3.92 -4.49 -17.18
C ALA A 122 -3.88 -3.21 -16.34
N ILE A 123 -2.68 -2.66 -16.10
CA ILE A 123 -2.51 -1.37 -15.40
C ILE A 123 -3.15 -0.23 -16.19
N LYS A 124 -2.93 -0.17 -17.51
CA LYS A 124 -3.50 0.90 -18.36
C LYS A 124 -5.03 0.89 -18.30
N GLN A 125 -5.64 -0.29 -18.41
CA GLN A 125 -7.09 -0.44 -18.30
C GLN A 125 -7.59 -0.12 -16.87
N ASN A 126 -6.81 -0.45 -15.84
CA ASN A 126 -7.15 -0.12 -14.46
C ASN A 126 -6.99 1.36 -14.08
N ILE A 127 -6.34 2.16 -14.92
CA ILE A 127 -6.25 3.62 -14.74
C ILE A 127 -7.28 4.32 -15.64
N PHE A 128 -7.34 3.98 -16.92
CA PHE A 128 -8.08 4.74 -17.93
C PHE A 128 -9.47 4.18 -18.26
N GLY A 129 -9.78 2.94 -17.85
CA GLY A 129 -11.04 2.26 -18.18
C GLY A 129 -10.87 1.24 -19.29
#